data_AF-A0A6V7WXM2-F1
#
_entry.id   AF-A0A6V7WXM2-F1
#
_cell.length_a   1.000
_cell.length_b   1.000
_cell.length_c   1.000
_cell.angle_alpha   90.00
_cell.angle_beta   90.00
_cell.angle_gamma   90.00
#
_symmetry.space_group_name_H-M   'P 1'
#
loop_
_entity.id
_entity.type
_entity.pdbx_description
1 polymer ?
#
loop_
_entity_poly.entity_id
_entity_poly.type
_entity_poly.pdbx_seq_one_letter_code
_entity_poly.pdbx_strand_id
1 'polypeptide(L)'
;MDLRLFFLITALIPTTLSFYLPGLAPVNFCELKNVKPTCPNNVTLFVNKLDSDQSVLPYEYHSFDFCLGSEDESPVENLGQVLFGERIRPSPYKLAFKEAKQCAFLCKKDYNMDNKENQQRFRLLQRGMRLNYQHHWIIDNMPVTFCFINQQSMNVCTTGFPMGCFVTKEGKPKDACVLDPKYRQP
;
A
#
# COMPACT_ATOMS: atom_id res chain seq x y z
N MET A 1 20.64 -9.78 57.62
CA MET A 1 20.33 -9.38 56.22
C MET A 1 20.06 -7.90 56.23
N ASP A 2 21.07 -7.13 55.87
CA ASP A 2 21.18 -5.71 56.18
C ASP A 2 20.15 -4.85 55.45
N LEU A 3 19.43 -4.02 56.21
CA LEU A 3 18.48 -3.02 55.71
C LEU A 3 19.11 -2.07 54.67
N ARG A 4 20.43 -1.89 54.74
CA ARG A 4 21.23 -1.15 53.75
C ARG A 4 21.27 -1.82 52.38
N LEU A 5 21.32 -3.16 52.36
CA LEU A 5 21.30 -3.93 51.12
C LEU A 5 19.92 -3.84 50.45
N PHE A 6 18.85 -3.81 51.26
CA PHE A 6 17.48 -3.63 50.78
C PHE A 6 17.29 -2.24 50.13
N PHE A 7 17.78 -1.17 50.77
CA PHE A 7 17.76 0.18 50.20
C PHE A 7 18.59 0.32 48.92
N LEU A 8 19.71 -0.40 48.81
CA LEU A 8 20.53 -0.38 47.60
C LEU A 8 19.81 -1.08 46.43
N ILE A 9 19.12 -2.19 46.68
CA ILE A 9 18.39 -2.95 45.66
C ILE A 9 17.18 -2.14 45.16
N THR A 10 16.46 -1.43 46.04
CA THR A 10 15.33 -0.58 45.61
C THR A 10 15.76 0.67 44.84
N ALA A 11 16.97 1.19 45.06
CA ALA A 11 17.51 2.32 44.31
C ALA A 11 18.01 1.95 42.90
N LEU A 12 18.25 0.65 42.65
CA LEU A 12 18.73 0.11 41.36
C LEU A 12 17.62 -0.43 40.45
N ILE A 13 16.35 -0.19 40.77
CA ILE A 13 15.25 -0.44 39.82
C ILE A 13 15.09 0.86 39.02
N PRO A 14 15.74 1.01 37.85
CA PRO A 14 15.38 2.09 36.96
C PRO A 14 13.89 1.93 36.63
N THR A 15 13.16 3.04 36.65
CA THR A 15 11.86 3.13 36.01
C THR A 15 12.08 2.89 34.52
N THR A 16 12.03 1.63 34.10
CA THR A 16 12.08 1.28 32.69
C THR A 16 10.83 1.87 32.05
N LEU A 17 10.99 2.97 31.33
CA LEU A 17 10.00 3.44 30.38
C LEU A 17 9.95 2.41 29.26
N SER A 18 9.04 1.44 29.40
CA SER A 18 8.72 0.49 28.33
C SER A 18 8.20 1.30 27.14
N PHE A 19 9.10 1.55 26.18
CA PHE A 19 8.75 2.21 24.94
C PHE A 19 8.05 1.19 24.05
N TYR A 20 6.74 1.37 23.87
CA TYR A 20 5.99 0.61 22.89
C TYR A 20 6.36 1.14 21.50
N LEU A 21 6.99 0.31 20.69
CA LEU A 21 7.14 0.56 19.25
C LEU A 21 5.79 0.28 18.59
N PRO A 22 5.07 1.31 18.08
CA PRO A 22 3.86 1.09 17.32
C PRO A 22 4.18 0.18 16.11
N GLY A 23 3.35 -0.84 15.90
CA GLY A 23 3.51 -1.81 14.80
C GLY A 23 4.04 -3.20 15.19
N LEU A 24 4.31 -3.47 16.48
CA LEU A 24 4.77 -4.79 16.95
C LEU A 24 3.68 -5.64 17.64
N ALA A 25 2.61 -5.04 18.18
CA ALA A 25 1.56 -5.83 18.81
C ALA A 25 0.71 -6.53 17.73
N PRO A 26 0.47 -7.84 17.86
CA PRO A 26 -0.39 -8.57 16.94
C PRO A 26 -1.83 -8.05 17.04
N VAL A 27 -2.41 -7.66 15.91
CA VAL A 27 -3.82 -7.32 15.81
C VAL A 27 -4.58 -8.58 15.41
N ASN A 28 -5.59 -8.94 16.19
CA ASN A 28 -6.43 -10.10 15.89
C ASN A 28 -7.67 -9.65 15.12
N PHE A 29 -8.00 -10.37 14.05
CA PHE A 29 -9.23 -10.14 13.27
C PHE A 29 -10.22 -11.29 13.47
N CYS A 30 -11.49 -10.94 13.62
CA CYS A 30 -12.56 -11.89 13.89
C CYS A 30 -13.60 -11.87 12.76
N GLU A 31 -14.22 -13.02 12.50
CA GLU A 31 -15.36 -13.10 11.59
C GLU A 31 -16.52 -12.23 12.10
N LEU A 32 -17.37 -11.76 11.19
CA LEU A 32 -18.54 -10.92 11.47
C LEU A 32 -19.41 -11.40 12.65
N LYS A 33 -19.53 -12.73 12.84
CA LYS A 33 -20.34 -13.33 13.91
C LYS A 33 -19.73 -13.16 15.31
N ASN A 34 -18.42 -12.92 15.41
CA ASN A 34 -17.65 -12.93 16.66
C ASN A 34 -16.96 -11.59 16.93
N VAL A 35 -17.45 -10.49 16.35
CA VAL A 35 -16.86 -9.16 16.50
C VAL A 35 -16.89 -8.72 17.97
N LYS A 36 -15.74 -8.30 18.46
CA LYS A 36 -15.54 -7.74 19.81
C LYS A 36 -14.78 -6.41 19.68
N PRO A 37 -14.86 -5.51 20.67
CA PRO A 37 -14.05 -4.27 20.65
C PRO A 37 -12.54 -4.54 20.59
N THR A 38 -12.09 -5.72 21.03
CA THR A 38 -10.70 -6.17 20.96
C THR A 38 -10.35 -6.95 19.69
N CYS A 39 -11.32 -7.22 18.81
CA CYS A 39 -11.16 -8.04 17.62
C CYS A 39 -12.08 -7.53 16.49
N PRO A 40 -11.61 -6.55 15.71
CA PRO A 40 -12.37 -6.02 14.57
C PRO A 40 -12.51 -7.03 13.43
N ASN A 41 -13.52 -6.85 12.59
CA ASN A 41 -13.67 -7.60 11.35
C ASN A 41 -13.14 -6.84 10.13
N ASN A 42 -13.08 -5.50 10.19
CA ASN A 42 -12.56 -4.68 9.11
C ASN A 42 -11.03 -4.74 9.08
N VAL A 43 -10.50 -5.04 7.91
CA VAL A 43 -9.06 -4.97 7.65
C VAL A 43 -8.82 -3.75 6.77
N THR A 44 -8.15 -2.74 7.32
CA THR A 44 -7.82 -1.53 6.56
C THR A 44 -6.68 -1.84 5.59
N LEU A 45 -6.93 -1.57 4.30
CA LEU A 45 -5.91 -1.62 3.25
C LEU A 45 -5.29 -0.24 3.13
N PHE A 46 -3.96 -0.16 3.17
CA PHE A 46 -3.22 1.07 2.96
C PHE A 46 -2.52 1.08 1.61
N VAL A 47 -2.47 2.25 0.98
CA VAL A 47 -1.68 2.55 -0.21
C VAL A 47 -0.46 3.37 0.20
N ASN A 48 0.69 3.09 -0.38
CA ASN A 48 1.93 3.84 -0.19
C ASN A 48 2.31 4.58 -1.49
N LYS A 49 3.60 4.85 -1.69
CA LYS A 49 4.19 5.39 -2.92
C LYS A 49 4.08 4.45 -4.11
N LEU A 50 4.29 5.04 -5.29
CA LEU A 50 4.56 4.34 -6.53
C LEU A 50 6.02 4.57 -6.92
N ASP A 51 6.74 3.51 -7.23
CA ASP A 51 8.10 3.56 -7.74
C ASP A 51 8.22 2.85 -9.10
N SER A 52 9.37 2.99 -9.74
CA SER A 52 9.63 2.43 -11.07
C SER A 52 11.09 1.99 -11.13
N ASP A 53 11.36 0.88 -11.79
CA ASP A 53 12.72 0.44 -12.11
C ASP A 53 13.41 1.34 -13.15
N GLN A 54 12.62 2.13 -13.89
CA GLN A 54 13.10 3.06 -14.93
C GLN A 54 13.27 4.50 -14.43
N SER A 55 12.85 4.82 -13.20
CA SER A 55 12.88 6.18 -12.65
C SER A 55 13.32 6.19 -11.20
N VAL A 56 14.22 7.11 -10.85
CA VAL A 56 14.73 7.24 -9.47
C VAL A 56 13.72 7.97 -8.56
N LEU A 57 12.73 8.66 -9.15
CA LEU A 57 11.77 9.47 -8.40
C LEU A 57 10.47 8.69 -8.15
N PRO A 58 10.14 8.39 -6.87
CA PRO A 58 8.83 7.87 -6.53
C PRO A 58 7.77 8.96 -6.64
N TYR A 59 6.54 8.54 -6.94
CA TYR A 59 5.35 9.38 -6.90
C TYR A 59 4.48 9.00 -5.71
N GLU A 60 3.85 9.99 -5.10
CA GLU A 60 2.80 9.73 -4.13
C GLU A 60 1.56 9.17 -4.83
N TYR A 61 0.78 8.33 -4.14
CA TYR A 61 -0.49 7.82 -4.67
C TYR A 61 -1.44 8.93 -5.13
N HIS A 62 -1.47 10.04 -4.38
CA HIS A 62 -2.32 11.21 -4.66
C HIS A 62 -1.85 12.05 -5.86
N SER A 63 -0.63 11.84 -6.35
CA SER A 63 -0.13 12.54 -7.54
C SER A 63 -0.84 12.10 -8.82
N PHE A 64 -1.38 10.89 -8.82
CA PHE A 64 -2.20 10.36 -9.90
C PHE A 64 -3.69 10.51 -9.55
N ASP A 65 -4.54 10.59 -10.56
CA ASP A 65 -5.99 10.76 -10.39
C ASP A 65 -6.70 9.42 -10.11
N PHE A 66 -6.23 8.72 -9.07
CA PHE A 66 -6.85 7.48 -8.59
C PHE A 66 -8.10 7.75 -7.75
N CYS A 67 -8.85 6.69 -7.42
CA CYS A 67 -9.94 6.78 -6.45
C CYS A 67 -9.34 6.95 -5.05
N LEU A 68 -9.60 8.11 -4.42
CA LEU A 68 -9.15 8.41 -3.06
C LEU A 68 -10.25 8.08 -2.06
N GLY A 69 -9.86 7.57 -0.89
CA GLY A 69 -10.74 7.30 0.24
C GLY A 69 -10.79 8.46 1.24
N SER A 70 -11.37 8.21 2.42
CA SER A 70 -11.31 9.12 3.57
C SER A 70 -9.90 9.19 4.15
N GLU A 71 -9.37 10.38 4.41
CA GLU A 71 -8.02 10.56 4.97
C GLU A 71 -7.94 10.44 6.51
N ASP A 72 -9.09 10.26 7.17
CA ASP A 72 -9.22 10.33 8.64
C ASP A 72 -8.36 9.29 9.40
N GLU A 73 -8.01 8.19 8.74
CA GLU A 73 -7.18 7.10 9.31
C GLU A 73 -5.71 7.15 8.84
N SER A 74 -5.23 8.29 8.33
CA SER A 74 -3.84 8.42 7.86
C SER A 74 -2.86 8.33 9.05
N PRO A 75 -1.86 7.43 9.03
CA PRO A 75 -0.83 7.36 10.06
C PRO A 75 -0.03 8.65 10.18
N VAL A 76 0.51 8.92 11.38
CA VAL A 76 1.40 10.06 11.59
C VAL A 76 2.75 9.77 10.94
N GLU A 77 3.15 10.63 10.00
CA GLU A 77 4.40 10.50 9.25
C GLU A 77 5.59 11.03 10.07
N ASN A 78 6.74 10.37 9.95
CA ASN A 78 8.01 10.87 10.51
C ASN A 78 8.79 11.68 9.45
N LEU A 79 9.74 12.52 9.90
CA LEU A 79 10.50 13.42 9.00
C LEU A 79 11.24 12.65 7.89
N GLY A 80 11.74 11.45 8.18
CA GLY A 80 12.41 10.61 7.18
C GLY A 80 11.44 10.18 6.07
N GLN A 81 10.25 9.71 6.42
CA GLN A 81 9.20 9.32 5.48
C GLN A 81 8.79 10.49 4.58
N VAL A 82 8.64 11.68 5.14
CA VAL A 82 8.34 12.90 4.38
C VAL A 82 9.45 13.21 3.36
N LEU A 83 10.72 13.10 3.75
CA LEU A 83 11.86 13.37 2.86
C LEU A 83 11.98 12.35 1.72
N PHE A 84 11.59 11.09 1.96
CA PHE A 84 11.62 10.02 0.94
C PHE A 84 10.30 9.87 0.16
N GLY A 85 9.32 10.77 0.39
CA GLY A 85 8.02 10.76 -0.30
C GLY A 85 7.13 9.57 0.08
N GLU A 86 7.35 8.96 1.24
CA GLU A 86 6.51 7.89 1.76
C GLU A 86 5.28 8.47 2.43
N ARG A 87 4.14 8.28 1.76
CA ARG A 87 2.83 8.67 2.29
C ARG A 87 1.91 7.46 2.32
N ILE A 88 1.72 6.92 3.52
CA ILE A 88 0.82 5.80 3.75
C ILE A 88 -0.58 6.37 3.96
N ARG A 89 -1.52 5.99 3.11
CA ARG A 89 -2.89 6.49 3.14
C ARG A 89 -3.88 5.33 3.10
N PRO A 90 -5.01 5.42 3.79
CA PRO A 90 -6.03 4.38 3.69
C PRO A 90 -6.60 4.34 2.27
N SER A 91 -6.74 3.13 1.74
CA SER A 91 -7.43 2.91 0.47
C SER A 91 -8.95 2.96 0.68
N PRO A 92 -9.73 3.26 -0.37
CA PRO A 92 -11.20 3.16 -0.30
C PRO A 92 -11.72 1.70 -0.30
N TYR A 93 -10.84 0.69 -0.45
CA TYR A 93 -11.25 -0.71 -0.40
C TYR A 93 -11.57 -1.16 1.02
N LYS A 94 -12.75 -1.74 1.19
CA LYS A 94 -13.21 -2.31 2.47
C LYS A 94 -13.04 -3.82 2.45
N LEU A 95 -11.99 -4.30 3.13
CA LEU A 95 -11.75 -5.73 3.30
C LEU A 95 -12.37 -6.20 4.63
N ALA A 96 -12.95 -7.39 4.58
CA ALA A 96 -13.51 -8.07 5.76
C ALA A 96 -12.77 -9.38 5.96
N PHE A 97 -12.46 -9.69 7.22
CA PHE A 97 -11.69 -10.88 7.56
C PHE A 97 -12.45 -12.15 7.15
N LYS A 98 -11.74 -13.07 6.47
CA LYS A 98 -12.28 -14.32 5.90
C LYS A 98 -13.44 -14.16 4.90
N GLU A 99 -13.64 -12.97 4.34
CA GLU A 99 -14.62 -12.74 3.27
C GLU A 99 -13.91 -12.62 1.92
N ALA A 100 -14.05 -13.62 1.07
CA ALA A 100 -13.45 -13.59 -0.27
C ALA A 100 -14.20 -12.58 -1.17
N LYS A 101 -13.50 -11.54 -1.61
CA LYS A 101 -13.97 -10.59 -2.62
C LYS A 101 -12.97 -10.55 -3.77
N GLN A 102 -13.48 -10.50 -5.00
CA GLN A 102 -12.67 -10.38 -6.21
C GLN A 102 -13.08 -9.13 -6.96
N CYS A 103 -12.09 -8.37 -7.45
CA CYS A 103 -12.25 -7.23 -8.35
C CYS A 103 -13.39 -6.28 -7.97
N ALA A 104 -13.37 -5.75 -6.76
CA ALA A 104 -14.35 -4.74 -6.34
C ALA A 104 -14.14 -3.45 -7.14
N PHE A 105 -15.20 -3.00 -7.81
CA PHE A 105 -15.19 -1.73 -8.52
C PHE A 105 -15.28 -0.56 -7.53
N LEU A 106 -14.38 0.42 -7.65
CA LEU A 106 -14.35 1.61 -6.78
C LEU A 106 -15.00 2.81 -7.45
N CYS A 107 -14.38 3.30 -8.52
CA CYS A 107 -14.83 4.49 -9.23
C CYS A 107 -14.38 4.44 -10.69
N LYS A 108 -15.10 5.16 -11.56
CA LYS A 108 -14.72 5.40 -12.94
C LYS A 108 -14.39 6.88 -13.10
N LYS A 109 -13.30 7.17 -13.80
CA LYS A 109 -12.84 8.52 -14.12
C LYS A 109 -12.93 8.70 -15.64
N ASP A 110 -13.66 9.72 -16.07
CA ASP A 110 -13.80 10.07 -17.48
C ASP A 110 -12.98 11.33 -17.76
N TYR A 111 -12.06 11.23 -18.73
CA TYR A 111 -11.18 12.34 -19.10
C TYR A 111 -11.70 13.03 -20.37
N ASN A 112 -12.27 14.22 -20.23
CA ASN A 112 -12.56 15.06 -21.40
C ASN A 112 -11.27 15.76 -21.88
N MET A 113 -10.93 15.59 -23.15
CA MET A 113 -9.76 16.16 -23.82
C MET A 113 -9.85 17.67 -24.06
N ASP A 114 -11.04 18.28 -23.92
CA ASP A 114 -11.24 19.71 -24.07
C ASP A 114 -10.64 20.52 -22.90
N ASN A 115 -10.56 19.91 -21.71
CA ASN A 115 -9.99 20.54 -20.53
C ASN A 115 -8.48 20.28 -20.43
N LYS A 116 -7.67 21.34 -20.36
CA LYS A 116 -6.21 21.26 -20.21
C LYS A 116 -5.78 20.49 -18.96
N GLU A 117 -6.52 20.59 -17.86
CA GLU A 117 -6.18 19.90 -16.61
C GLU A 117 -6.36 18.38 -16.75
N ASN A 118 -7.50 17.94 -17.29
CA ASN A 118 -7.77 16.53 -17.58
C ASN A 118 -6.72 15.96 -18.54
N GLN A 119 -6.31 16.75 -19.54
CA GLN A 119 -5.28 16.34 -20.47
C GLN A 119 -3.92 16.13 -19.80
N GLN A 120 -3.55 16.99 -18.83
CA GLN A 120 -2.32 16.83 -18.06
C GLN A 120 -2.37 15.58 -17.17
N ARG A 121 -3.48 15.36 -16.45
CA ARG A 121 -3.68 14.17 -15.62
C ARG A 121 -3.62 12.88 -16.44
N PHE A 122 -4.29 12.85 -17.58
CA PHE A 122 -4.26 11.71 -18.50
C PHE A 122 -2.84 11.42 -19.02
N ARG A 123 -2.11 12.47 -19.43
CA ARG A 123 -0.70 12.32 -19.86
C ARG A 123 0.20 11.81 -18.74
N LEU A 124 -0.03 12.24 -17.51
CA LEU A 124 0.71 11.77 -16.34
C LEU A 124 0.46 10.27 -16.09
N LEU A 125 -0.81 9.84 -16.11
CA LEU A 125 -1.17 8.42 -16.02
C LEU A 125 -0.53 7.59 -17.14
N GLN A 126 -0.62 8.05 -18.40
CA GLN A 126 0.00 7.37 -19.53
C GLN A 126 1.52 7.29 -19.38
N ARG A 127 2.16 8.34 -18.86
CA ARG A 127 3.59 8.34 -18.54
C ARG A 127 3.92 7.35 -17.43
N GLY A 128 3.09 7.27 -16.39
CA GLY A 128 3.23 6.31 -15.29
C GLY A 128 3.21 4.87 -15.79
N MET A 129 2.22 4.52 -16.62
CA MET A 129 2.11 3.18 -17.21
C MET A 129 3.28 2.87 -18.14
N ARG A 130 3.71 3.86 -18.94
CA ARG A 130 4.85 3.71 -19.87
C ARG A 130 6.16 3.45 -19.15
N LEU A 131 6.35 4.03 -17.97
CA LEU A 131 7.54 3.84 -17.13
C LEU A 131 7.37 2.68 -16.13
N ASN A 132 6.33 1.85 -16.29
CA ASN A 132 6.09 0.68 -15.43
C ASN A 132 6.08 1.01 -13.93
N TYR A 133 5.44 2.12 -13.54
CA TYR A 133 5.29 2.43 -12.13
C TYR A 133 4.44 1.38 -11.41
N GLN A 134 4.86 0.97 -10.21
CA GLN A 134 4.25 -0.09 -9.44
C GLN A 134 3.57 0.46 -8.19
N HIS A 135 2.47 -0.16 -7.78
CA HIS A 135 1.80 0.11 -6.52
C HIS A 135 2.39 -0.72 -5.40
N HIS A 136 2.64 -0.07 -4.26
CA HIS A 136 2.92 -0.73 -3.00
C HIS A 136 1.75 -0.58 -2.06
N TRP A 137 1.11 -1.71 -1.76
CA TRP A 137 -0.01 -1.80 -0.83
C TRP A 137 0.42 -2.51 0.44
N ILE A 138 -0.22 -2.15 1.55
CA ILE A 138 0.07 -2.67 2.88
C ILE A 138 -1.23 -3.14 3.52
N ILE A 139 -1.25 -4.37 4.00
CA ILE A 139 -2.37 -4.98 4.73
C ILE A 139 -1.81 -5.53 6.03
N ASP A 140 -2.40 -5.17 7.17
CA ASP A 140 -1.96 -5.63 8.50
C ASP A 140 -0.44 -5.47 8.72
N ASN A 141 0.07 -4.28 8.36
CA ASN A 141 1.51 -3.95 8.44
C ASN A 141 2.44 -4.85 7.58
N MET A 142 1.89 -5.65 6.66
CA MET A 142 2.65 -6.47 5.71
C MET A 142 2.47 -5.99 4.27
N PRO A 143 3.53 -6.00 3.44
CA PRO A 143 3.42 -5.63 2.04
C PRO A 143 2.62 -6.68 1.27
N VAL A 144 1.76 -6.21 0.37
CA VAL A 144 1.05 -7.08 -0.58
C VAL A 144 2.05 -7.66 -1.58
N THR A 145 1.95 -8.97 -1.81
CA THR A 145 2.80 -9.67 -2.78
C THR A 145 2.05 -9.94 -4.08
N PHE A 146 2.75 -9.76 -5.19
CA PHE A 146 2.27 -10.05 -6.53
C PHE A 146 3.18 -11.10 -7.15
N CYS A 147 2.61 -12.25 -7.48
CA CYS A 147 3.34 -13.37 -8.08
C CYS A 147 2.92 -13.56 -9.53
N PHE A 148 3.91 -13.71 -10.42
CA PHE A 148 3.69 -13.88 -11.85
C PHE A 148 4.73 -14.85 -12.45
N ILE A 149 4.40 -15.37 -13.63
CA ILE A 149 5.30 -16.25 -14.38
C ILE A 149 6.19 -15.37 -15.28
N ASN A 150 7.50 -15.46 -15.09
CA ASN A 150 8.45 -14.72 -15.92
C ASN A 150 8.64 -15.35 -17.31
N GLN A 151 9.42 -14.69 -18.18
CA GLN A 151 9.73 -15.20 -19.53
C GLN A 151 10.47 -16.55 -19.53
N GLN A 152 11.10 -16.93 -18.42
CA GLN A 152 11.79 -18.21 -18.23
C GLN A 152 10.86 -19.28 -17.61
N SER A 153 9.54 -19.04 -17.59
CA SER A 153 8.54 -19.95 -17.02
C SER A 153 8.72 -20.24 -15.52
N MET A 154 9.37 -19.33 -14.79
CA MET A 154 9.52 -19.42 -13.34
C MET A 154 8.52 -18.51 -12.63
N ASN A 155 7.97 -18.99 -11.52
CA ASN A 155 7.10 -18.19 -10.66
C ASN A 155 7.96 -17.26 -9.78
N VAL A 156 7.76 -15.95 -9.92
CA VAL A 156 8.49 -14.91 -9.19
C VAL A 156 7.49 -14.03 -8.46
N CYS A 157 7.79 -13.66 -7.22
CA CYS A 157 6.94 -12.78 -6.41
C CYS A 157 7.66 -11.47 -6.08
N THR A 158 6.96 -10.35 -6.23
CA THR A 158 7.42 -9.00 -5.90
C THR A 158 6.47 -8.35 -4.89
N THR A 159 6.93 -7.34 -4.16
CA THR A 159 6.11 -6.57 -3.19
C THR A 159 5.36 -5.39 -3.82
N GLY A 160 5.40 -5.29 -5.14
CA GLY A 160 4.72 -4.28 -5.94
C GLY A 160 4.10 -4.91 -7.18
N PHE A 161 3.04 -4.29 -7.66
CA PHE A 161 2.33 -4.70 -8.88
C PHE A 161 2.12 -3.49 -9.81
N PRO A 162 2.12 -3.69 -11.12
CA PRO A 162 2.08 -2.57 -12.06
C PRO A 162 0.76 -1.78 -11.98
N MET A 163 0.84 -0.46 -12.16
CA MET A 163 -0.35 0.42 -12.16
C MET A 163 -1.31 0.17 -13.33
N GLY A 164 -0.82 -0.44 -14.41
CA GLY A 164 -1.62 -0.67 -15.59
C GLY A 164 -0.82 -1.19 -16.77
N CYS A 165 -1.56 -1.55 -17.81
CA CYS A 165 -1.03 -2.07 -19.06
C CYS A 165 -0.80 -0.94 -20.07
N PHE A 166 0.43 -0.78 -20.55
CA PHE A 166 0.78 0.15 -21.64
C PHE A 166 1.00 -0.62 -22.94
N VAL A 167 0.20 -0.28 -23.96
CA VAL A 167 0.35 -0.81 -25.33
C VAL A 167 0.99 0.27 -26.20
N THR A 168 2.08 -0.07 -26.90
CA THR A 168 2.74 0.90 -27.79
C THR A 168 1.86 1.25 -28.98
N LYS A 169 2.20 2.33 -29.70
CA LYS A 169 1.50 2.71 -30.93
C LYS A 169 1.58 1.63 -32.02
N GLU A 170 2.57 0.74 -31.97
CA GLU A 170 2.67 -0.42 -32.86
C GLU A 170 1.82 -1.63 -32.40
N GLY A 171 1.01 -1.47 -31.35
CA GLY A 171 0.16 -2.54 -30.82
C GLY A 171 0.89 -3.59 -30.00
N LYS A 172 2.16 -3.36 -29.63
CA LYS A 172 2.94 -4.32 -28.84
C LYS A 172 2.71 -4.08 -27.34
N PRO A 173 2.17 -5.07 -26.59
CA PRO A 173 2.05 -4.99 -25.15
C PRO A 173 3.43 -5.01 -24.49
N LYS A 174 3.62 -4.21 -23.44
CA LYS A 174 4.84 -4.20 -22.62
C LYS A 174 4.54 -4.52 -21.16
N ASP A 175 5.54 -5.05 -20.48
CA ASP A 175 5.60 -5.24 -19.03
C ASP A 175 4.33 -5.88 -18.47
N ALA A 176 3.53 -5.14 -17.70
CA ALA A 176 2.28 -5.59 -17.07
C ALA A 176 1.35 -6.40 -17.98
N CYS A 177 1.19 -5.96 -19.24
CA CYS A 177 0.32 -6.60 -20.23
C CYS A 177 0.78 -8.02 -20.62
N VAL A 178 2.09 -8.28 -20.48
CA VAL A 178 2.74 -9.57 -20.79
C VAL A 178 2.76 -10.46 -19.54
N LEU A 179 2.85 -9.87 -18.35
CA LEU A 179 2.95 -10.60 -17.08
C LEU A 179 1.67 -11.33 -16.69
N ASP A 180 0.50 -10.68 -16.82
CA ASP A 180 -0.79 -11.33 -16.54
C ASP A 180 -1.87 -10.90 -17.55
N PRO A 181 -2.53 -11.86 -18.25
CA PRO A 181 -3.62 -11.56 -19.17
C PRO A 181 -4.81 -10.82 -18.51
N LYS A 182 -4.98 -10.90 -17.19
CA LYS A 182 -6.04 -10.18 -16.46
C LYS A 182 -5.94 -8.66 -16.61
N TYR A 183 -4.73 -8.11 -16.81
CA TYR A 183 -4.56 -6.67 -17.06
C TYR A 183 -5.08 -6.22 -18.44
N ARG A 184 -5.52 -7.13 -19.31
CA ARG A 184 -6.21 -6.80 -20.56
C ARG A 184 -7.72 -6.60 -20.40
N GLN A 185 -8.28 -6.96 -19.24
CA GLN A 185 -9.71 -6.80 -18.95
C GLN A 185 -9.91 -5.58 -18.04
N PRO A 186 -10.96 -4.77 -18.27
CA PRO A 186 -11.29 -3.61 -17.43
C PRO A 186 -11.76 -4.01 -16.03
#